data_AF-A0AB73P430-F1
#
_entry.id   AF-A0AB73P430-F1
#
_cell.length_a   1.000
_cell.length_b   1.000
_cell.length_c   1.000
_cell.angle_alpha   90.00
_cell.angle_beta   90.00
_cell.angle_gamma   90.00
#
_symmetry.space_group_name_H-M   'P 1'
#
loop_
_entity.id
_entity.type
_entity.pdbx_description
1 polymer ?
#
loop_
_entity_poly.entity_id
_entity_poly.type
_entity_poly.pdbx_seq_one_letter_code
_entity_poly.pdbx_strand_id
1 'polypeptide(L)' 'MTKRFRLEINTKLQHEEKVIFFELSDNVTNEEIKNEVEKYFYTYCYYFVSEIK' A
#
# COMPACT_ATOMS: atom_id res chain seq x y z
N MET A 1 -14.80 14.76 -8.25
CA MET A 1 -15.32 13.65 -7.44
C MET A 1 -14.14 12.73 -7.10
N THR A 2 -14.22 11.94 -6.02
CA THR A 2 -13.13 11.08 -5.53
C THR A 2 -13.56 9.61 -5.54
N LYS A 3 -12.60 8.72 -5.80
CA LYS A 3 -12.75 7.26 -5.71
C LYS A 3 -12.19 6.77 -4.40
N ARG A 4 -12.90 5.85 -3.75
CA ARG A 4 -12.47 5.19 -2.53
C ARG A 4 -11.91 3.81 -2.83
N PHE A 5 -10.77 3.50 -2.23
CA PHE A 5 -10.04 2.24 -2.39
C PHE A 5 -10.00 1.49 -1.04
N ARG A 6 -10.01 0.16 -1.11
CA ARG A 6 -9.80 -0.76 0.01
C ARG A 6 -8.51 -1.53 -0.27
N LEU A 7 -7.54 -1.43 0.65
CA LEU A 7 -6.30 -2.19 0.61
C LEU A 7 -6.29 -3.20 1.76
N GLU A 8 -6.04 -4.46 1.42
CA GLU A 8 -5.93 -5.57 2.37
C GLU A 8 -4.47 -6.02 2.40
N ILE A 9 -3.82 -5.88 3.55
CA ILE A 9 -2.44 -6.29 3.78
C ILE A 9 -2.45 -7.50 4.69
N ASN A 10 -2.04 -8.65 4.16
CA ASN A 10 -1.91 -9.88 4.91
C ASN A 10 -0.43 -10.10 5.24
N THR A 11 -0.06 -9.90 6.51
CA THR A 11 1.30 -10.14 6.97
C THR A 11 1.41 -11.57 7.49
N LYS A 12 1.92 -12.48 6.65
CA LYS A 12 2.11 -13.90 7.04
C LYS A 12 2.94 -14.07 8.32
N LEU A 13 3.83 -13.13 8.61
CA LEU A 13 4.73 -13.15 9.77
C LEU A 13 4.08 -12.74 11.09
N GLN A 14 3.03 -11.91 11.07
CA GLN A 14 2.37 -11.44 12.30
C GLN A 14 1.00 -12.09 12.54
N HIS A 15 0.51 -12.92 11.61
CA HIS A 15 -0.88 -13.43 11.62
C HIS A 15 -1.92 -12.30 11.77
N GLU A 16 -1.57 -11.09 11.34
CA GLU A 16 -2.45 -9.92 11.38
C GLU A 16 -2.84 -9.52 9.95
N GLU A 17 -4.16 -9.40 9.76
CA GLU A 17 -4.76 -8.75 8.61
C GLU A 17 -4.96 -7.26 8.91
N LYS A 18 -4.49 -6.39 8.02
CA LYS A 18 -4.74 -4.94 8.09
C LYS A 18 -5.59 -4.53 6.90
N VAL A 19 -6.69 -3.83 7.19
CA VAL A 19 -7.56 -3.24 6.17
C VAL A 19 -7.43 -1.72 6.24
N ILE A 20 -7.08 -1.10 5.13
CA ILE A 20 -6.86 0.34 5.00
C ILE A 20 -7.81 0.88 3.93
N PHE A 21 -8.41 2.03 4.22
CA PHE A 21 -9.23 2.76 3.26
C PHE A 21 -8.55 4.09 2.94
N PHE A 22 -8.48 4.43 1.65
CA PHE A 22 -7.97 5.71 1.18
C PHE A 22 -8.77 6.21 -0.02
N GLU A 23 -8.69 7.51 -0.29
CA GLU A 23 -9.42 8.15 -1.37
C GLU A 23 -8.45 8.86 -2.32
N LEU A 24 -8.66 8.70 -3.63
CA LEU A 24 -7.91 9.39 -4.67
C LEU A 24 -8.87 10.10 -5.62
N SER A 25 -8.33 10.98 -6.47
CA SER A 25 -9.15 11.69 -7.46
C SER A 25 -9.80 10.69 -8.45
N ASP A 26 -10.93 11.07 -9.05
CA ASP A 26 -11.57 10.22 -10.07
C ASP A 26 -10.67 9.92 -11.28
N ASN A 27 -9.77 10.84 -11.59
CA ASN A 27 -8.90 10.82 -12.75
C ASN A 27 -7.56 10.13 -12.44
N VAL A 28 -7.44 9.51 -11.26
CA VAL A 28 -6.22 8.86 -10.81
C VAL A 28 -5.76 7.78 -11.80
N THR A 29 -4.46 7.78 -12.05
CA THR A 29 -3.80 6.79 -12.91
C THR A 29 -3.43 5.53 -12.13
N ASN A 30 -3.20 4.43 -12.84
CA ASN A 30 -2.74 3.19 -12.21
C ASN A 30 -1.38 3.36 -11.50
N GLU A 31 -0.52 4.25 -12.00
CA GLU A 31 0.79 4.53 -11.39
C GLU A 31 0.63 5.27 -10.06
N GLU A 32 -0.27 6.25 -9.98
CA GLU A 32 -0.59 6.94 -8.72
C GLU A 32 -1.23 6.00 -7.69
N ILE A 33 -2.12 5.10 -8.11
CA ILE A 33 -2.67 4.06 -7.23
C ILE A 33 -1.54 3.16 -6.69
N LYS A 34 -0.63 2.72 -7.56
CA LYS A 34 0.52 1.87 -7.19
C LYS A 34 1.42 2.58 -6.18
N ASN A 35 1.74 3.85 -6.43
CA ASN A 35 2.57 4.66 -5.54
C ASN A 35 1.94 4.81 -4.16
N GLU A 36 0.62 4.99 -4.07
CA GLU A 36 -0.04 5.05 -2.77
C GLU A 36 -0.10 3.70 -2.05
N VAL A 37 -0.36 2.62 -2.77
CA VAL A 37 -0.31 1.27 -2.19
C VAL A 37 1.10 0.94 -1.68
N GLU A 38 2.15 1.33 -2.40
CA GLU A 38 3.54 1.13 -2.00
C GLU A 38 3.88 1.85 -0.68
N LYS A 39 3.36 3.06 -0.44
CA LYS A 39 3.55 3.75 0.85
C LYS A 39 2.98 2.94 2.02
N TYR A 40 1.79 2.37 1.85
CA TYR A 40 1.19 1.50 2.87
C TYR A 40 1.98 0.19 3.02
N PHE A 41 2.45 -0.39 1.92
CA PHE A 41 3.28 -1.59 1.97
C PHE A 41 4.55 -1.36 2.79
N TYR A 42 5.29 -0.26 2.54
CA TYR A 42 6.49 0.07 3.32
C TYR A 42 6.20 0.46 4.78
N THR A 43 4.97 0.84 5.10
CA THR A 43 4.59 1.16 6.49
C THR A 43 4.30 -0.11 7.30
N TYR A 44 3.65 -1.11 6.68
CA TYR A 44 3.11 -2.26 7.40
C TYR A 44 3.86 -3.59 7.15
N CYS A 45 4.66 -3.68 6.10
CA CYS A 45 5.48 -4.86 5.83
C CYS A 45 6.92 -4.63 6.29
N TYR A 46 7.53 -5.61 6.95
CA TYR A 46 8.97 -5.59 7.21
C TYR A 46 9.73 -5.81 5.90
N TYR A 47 10.63 -4.89 5.56
CA TYR A 47 11.54 -5.03 4.43
C TYR A 47 12.92 -4.51 4.80
N PHE A 48 13.95 -5.08 4.17
CA PHE A 48 15.34 -4.65 4.31
C PHE A 48 15.87 -4.31 2.92
N VAL A 49 16.54 -3.16 2.78
CA VAL A 49 17.24 -2.77 1.56
C VAL A 49 18.71 -2.61 1.90
N SER A 50 19.57 -3.26 1.12
CA SER A 50 21.02 -3.11 1.23
C SER A 50 21.62 -2.92 -0.16
N GLU A 51 22.51 -1.94 -0.30
CA GLU A 51 23.38 -1.79 -1.46
C GLU A 51 24.43 -2.92 -1.43
N ILE A 52 24.54 -3.68 -2.51
CA ILE A 52 25.61 -4.67 -2.69
C ILE A 52 26.72 -3.99 -3.49
N LYS A 53 27.92 -3.92 -2.90
CA LYS A 53 29.14 -3.42 -3.56
C LYS A 53 29.93 -4.57 -4.17
#